data_AF-A0A7Y9IB01-F1
#
_entry.id   AF-A0A7Y9IB01-F1
#
_cell.length_a   1.000
_cell.length_b   1.000
_cell.length_c   1.000
_cell.angle_alpha   90.00
_cell.angle_beta   90.00
_cell.angle_gamma   90.00
#
_symmetry.space_group_name_H-M   'P 1'
#
loop_
_entity.id
_entity.type
_entity.pdbx_description
1 polymer ?
#
loop_
_entity_poly.entity_id
_entity_poly.type
_entity_poly.pdbx_seq_one_letter_code
_entity_poly.pdbx_strand_id
1 'polypeptide(L)'
;MADRPVRRLRFVVPAVLFSLIIIGTIFVVVRWPSVAALACPGCYGLQALRPEVYGERDLPPGQRDKIIEITTEARSKITEFYGTPVSRPRILACSTADCYRRIGGGPEAGVAILNRGLMLSPRGLTPVIAAHELSHVEFRQRTGGAAVPQWFDEGLAVLVSDDERYLRPDGAADRCLVPPDGPLPESLGDWLAAASADERTYARAACAVERWARHRGGPAAITALADRLAQGESFPEASR
;
A
#
# COMPACT_ATOMS: atom_id res chain seq x y z
N MET A 1 3.72 5.82 64.92
CA MET A 1 2.74 6.13 63.85
C MET A 1 3.48 6.93 62.79
N ALA A 2 4.10 6.30 61.78
CA ALA A 2 3.49 5.74 60.57
C ALA A 2 3.18 6.84 59.53
N ASP A 3 4.21 7.35 58.86
CA ASP A 3 4.05 8.27 57.73
C ASP A 3 5.05 7.97 56.59
N ARG A 4 5.03 6.74 56.08
CA ARG A 4 5.90 6.29 54.98
C ARG A 4 5.28 5.46 53.82
N PRO A 5 3.96 5.19 53.69
CA PRO A 5 3.46 4.44 52.52
C PRO A 5 3.14 5.33 51.29
N VAL A 6 2.75 6.59 51.48
CA VAL A 6 2.14 7.40 50.38
C VAL A 6 3.18 7.91 49.37
N ARG A 7 4.42 8.20 49.82
CA ARG A 7 5.46 8.79 48.96
C ARG A 7 6.10 7.77 48.02
N ARG A 8 6.18 6.48 48.40
CA ARG A 8 6.71 5.42 47.51
C ARG A 8 5.71 5.06 46.40
N LEU A 9 4.42 5.00 46.70
CA LEU A 9 3.39 4.68 45.71
C LEU A 9 3.30 5.74 44.59
N ARG A 10 3.54 7.01 44.93
CA ARG A 10 3.56 8.14 43.98
C ARG A 10 4.66 8.07 42.92
N PHE A 11 5.76 7.35 43.15
CA PHE A 11 6.81 7.15 42.14
C PHE A 11 6.72 5.79 41.45
N VAL A 12 6.10 4.78 42.08
CA VAL A 12 5.92 3.44 41.50
C VAL A 12 4.89 3.47 40.36
N VAL A 13 3.77 4.19 40.54
CA VAL A 13 2.73 4.29 39.51
C VAL A 13 3.23 4.93 38.19
N PRO A 14 3.89 6.11 38.20
CA PRO A 14 4.44 6.67 36.96
C PRO A 14 5.60 5.83 36.38
N ALA A 15 6.40 5.16 37.21
CA ALA A 15 7.46 4.27 36.73
C ALA A 15 6.91 3.00 36.05
N VAL A 16 5.81 2.44 36.57
CA VAL A 16 5.11 1.29 35.96
C VAL A 16 4.39 1.71 34.69
N LEU A 17 3.71 2.86 34.67
CA LEU A 17 3.11 3.42 33.44
C LEU A 17 4.17 3.70 32.37
N PHE A 18 5.30 4.30 32.75
CA PHE A 18 6.42 4.53 31.84
C PHE A 18 7.01 3.22 31.30
N SER A 19 7.14 2.19 32.15
CA SER A 19 7.61 0.87 31.74
C SER A 19 6.63 0.16 30.80
N LEU A 20 5.32 0.28 31.04
CA LEU A 20 4.28 -0.26 30.15
C LEU A 20 4.25 0.46 28.80
N ILE A 21 4.47 1.78 28.78
CA ILE A 21 4.63 2.57 27.55
C ILE A 21 5.89 2.11 26.79
N ILE A 22 7.01 1.90 27.47
CA ILE A 22 8.25 1.39 26.85
C ILE A 22 8.02 -0.01 26.27
N ILE A 23 7.44 -0.94 27.04
CA ILE A 23 7.16 -2.31 26.60
C ILE A 23 6.18 -2.31 25.42
N GLY A 24 5.11 -1.50 25.47
CA GLY A 24 4.18 -1.34 24.36
C GLY A 24 4.83 -0.75 23.11
N THR A 25 5.75 0.21 23.28
CA THR A 25 6.51 0.81 22.17
C THR A 25 7.47 -0.19 21.54
N ILE A 26 8.20 -0.96 22.35
CA ILE A 26 9.09 -2.03 21.88
C ILE A 26 8.29 -3.09 21.12
N PHE A 27 7.11 -3.47 21.63
CA PHE A 27 6.24 -4.45 20.98
C PHE A 27 5.78 -3.99 19.59
N VAL A 28 5.33 -2.73 19.44
CA VAL A 28 4.91 -2.17 18.14
C VAL A 28 6.09 -2.08 17.16
N VAL A 29 7.26 -1.63 17.63
CA VAL A 29 8.47 -1.48 16.79
C VAL A 29 8.97 -2.81 16.27
N VAL A 30 9.02 -3.84 17.14
CA VAL A 30 9.55 -5.16 16.77
C VAL A 30 8.56 -5.93 15.91
N ARG A 31 7.26 -5.81 16.21
CA ARG A 31 6.25 -6.61 15.50
C ARG A 31 5.86 -6.00 14.17
N TRP A 32 5.78 -4.66 14.05
CA TRP A 32 5.34 -3.94 12.86
C TRP A 32 6.32 -2.82 12.46
N PRO A 33 7.55 -3.16 12.05
CA PRO A 33 8.57 -2.19 11.64
C PRO A 33 8.09 -1.22 10.56
N SER A 34 7.25 -1.66 9.62
CA SER A 34 6.74 -0.80 8.54
C SER A 34 5.78 0.29 9.05
N VAL A 35 4.92 -0.04 10.03
CA VAL A 35 4.02 0.95 10.66
C VAL A 35 4.82 1.94 11.50
N ALA A 36 5.80 1.45 12.25
CA ALA A 36 6.69 2.30 13.04
C ALA A 36 7.57 3.21 12.16
N ALA A 37 8.05 2.71 11.02
CA ALA A 37 8.80 3.48 10.02
C ALA A 37 7.94 4.57 9.38
N LEU A 38 6.66 4.29 9.10
CA LEU A 38 5.73 5.31 8.64
C LEU A 38 5.52 6.40 9.69
N ALA A 39 5.43 6.04 10.97
CA ALA A 39 5.23 7.00 12.06
C ALA A 39 6.46 7.92 12.25
N CYS A 40 7.66 7.33 12.25
CA CYS A 40 8.93 8.04 12.38
C CYS A 40 9.96 7.61 11.32
N PRO A 41 9.89 8.15 10.08
CA PRO A 41 10.87 7.78 9.04
C PRO A 41 12.32 8.07 9.45
N GLY A 42 12.53 9.16 10.19
CA GLY A 42 13.84 9.55 10.73
C GLY A 42 14.48 8.53 11.66
N CYS A 43 13.66 7.81 12.45
CA CYS A 43 14.11 6.74 13.36
C CYS A 43 14.68 5.54 12.59
N TYR A 44 14.34 5.41 11.31
CA TYR A 44 14.75 4.32 10.41
C TYR A 44 15.79 4.76 9.38
N GLY A 45 16.42 5.93 9.59
CA GLY A 45 17.47 6.44 8.69
C GLY A 45 16.94 7.08 7.41
N LEU A 46 15.66 7.43 7.35
CA LEU A 46 15.07 8.16 6.24
C LEU A 46 15.02 9.68 6.52
N GLN A 47 14.98 10.49 5.46
CA GLN A 47 14.76 11.92 5.50
C GLN A 47 13.72 12.33 4.46
N ALA A 48 13.04 13.45 4.70
CA ALA A 48 12.07 13.99 3.75
C ALA A 48 12.81 14.50 2.50
N LEU A 49 12.41 14.00 1.33
CA LEU A 49 12.89 14.49 0.04
C LEU A 49 12.00 15.65 -0.46
N ARG A 50 10.70 15.55 -0.15
CA ARG A 50 9.62 16.52 -0.35
C ARG A 50 8.45 16.16 0.59
N PRO A 51 7.35 16.93 0.66
CA PRO A 51 6.19 16.55 1.46
C PRO A 51 5.73 15.12 1.15
N GLU A 52 5.49 14.32 2.20
CA GLU A 52 5.04 12.92 2.15
C GLU A 52 6.01 11.90 1.54
N VAL A 53 7.14 12.30 0.94
CA VAL A 53 8.11 11.37 0.33
C VAL A 53 9.41 11.37 1.12
N TYR A 54 9.83 10.19 1.55
CA TYR A 54 11.01 9.97 2.36
C TYR A 54 11.96 9.01 1.66
N GLY A 55 13.26 9.25 1.76
CA GLY A 55 14.31 8.36 1.24
C GLY A 55 15.51 8.33 2.17
N GLU A 56 16.54 7.55 1.84
CA GLU A 56 17.76 7.45 2.65
C GLU A 56 18.45 8.82 2.85
N ARG A 57 19.19 8.99 3.95
CA ARG A 57 19.91 10.25 4.20
C ARG A 57 21.04 10.48 3.21
N ASP A 58 21.80 9.43 2.93
CA ASP A 58 23.01 9.47 2.12
C ASP A 58 22.72 8.93 0.71
N LEU A 59 21.73 9.51 0.03
CA LEU A 59 21.39 9.12 -1.34
C LEU A 59 22.53 9.49 -2.31
N PRO A 60 22.86 8.61 -3.28
CA PRO A 60 23.76 8.96 -4.36
C PRO A 60 23.28 10.20 -5.15
N PRO A 61 24.19 10.94 -5.80
CA PRO A 61 23.82 12.05 -6.67
C PRO A 61 22.75 11.63 -7.70
N GLY A 62 21.74 12.48 -7.91
CA GLY A 62 20.62 12.23 -8.83
C GLY A 62 19.54 11.27 -8.32
N GLN A 63 19.81 10.45 -7.30
CA GLN A 63 18.84 9.48 -6.79
C GLN A 63 17.64 10.16 -6.10
N ARG A 64 17.88 11.30 -5.43
CA ARG A 64 16.80 12.12 -4.85
C ARG A 64 15.80 12.56 -5.91
N ASP A 65 16.28 13.13 -7.00
CA ASP A 65 15.43 13.69 -8.06
C ASP A 65 14.68 12.55 -8.77
N LYS A 66 15.37 11.42 -9.01
CA LYS A 66 14.75 10.21 -9.55
C LYS A 66 13.58 9.70 -8.68
N ILE A 67 13.74 9.62 -7.35
CA ILE A 67 12.64 9.22 -6.45
C ILE A 67 11.48 10.22 -6.52
N ILE A 68 11.78 11.52 -6.56
CA ILE A 68 10.76 12.57 -6.67
C ILE A 68 9.99 12.45 -7.99
N GLU A 69 10.69 12.22 -9.10
CA GLU A 69 10.09 12.02 -10.42
C GLU A 69 9.18 10.78 -10.43
N ILE A 70 9.70 9.62 -10.01
CA ILE A 70 8.94 8.36 -9.92
C ILE A 70 7.65 8.54 -9.11
N THR A 71 7.74 9.14 -7.92
CA THR A 71 6.58 9.33 -7.04
C THR A 71 5.62 10.40 -7.55
N THR A 72 6.09 11.34 -8.37
CA THR A 72 5.23 12.32 -9.05
C THR A 72 4.44 11.67 -10.16
N GLU A 73 5.10 10.91 -11.02
CA GLU A 73 4.45 10.17 -12.11
C GLU A 73 3.44 9.15 -11.58
N ALA A 74 3.80 8.42 -10.52
CA ALA A 74 2.89 7.48 -9.87
C ALA A 74 1.62 8.17 -9.35
N ARG A 75 1.74 9.35 -8.72
CA ARG A 75 0.58 10.16 -8.29
C ARG A 75 -0.23 10.71 -9.46
N SER A 76 0.42 10.99 -10.60
CA SER A 76 -0.29 11.37 -11.82
C SER A 76 -1.20 10.25 -12.29
N LYS A 77 -0.71 9.00 -12.32
CA LYS A 77 -1.53 7.83 -12.67
C LYS A 77 -2.75 7.64 -11.76
N ILE A 78 -2.58 7.84 -10.44
CA ILE A 78 -3.72 7.83 -9.51
C ILE A 78 -4.73 8.94 -9.83
N THR A 79 -4.24 10.14 -10.13
CA THR A 79 -5.09 11.29 -10.45
C THR A 79 -5.84 11.10 -11.76
N GLU A 80 -5.17 10.53 -12.77
CA GLU A 80 -5.75 10.23 -14.07
C GLU A 80 -6.87 9.18 -13.95
N PHE A 81 -6.67 8.14 -13.14
CA PHE A 81 -7.66 7.09 -12.96
C PHE A 81 -8.84 7.51 -12.08
N TYR A 82 -8.57 8.08 -10.90
CA TYR A 82 -9.60 8.37 -9.89
C TYR A 82 -10.13 9.82 -9.90
N GLY A 83 -9.55 10.70 -10.71
CA GLY A 83 -9.73 12.15 -10.56
C GLY A 83 -8.98 12.65 -9.32
N THR A 84 -9.58 13.55 -8.55
CA THR A 84 -8.95 14.08 -7.33
C THR A 84 -8.67 12.95 -6.32
N PRO A 85 -7.41 12.66 -5.94
CA PRO A 85 -7.11 11.67 -4.93
C PRO A 85 -7.63 12.09 -3.55
N VAL A 86 -8.16 11.14 -2.79
CA VAL A 86 -8.64 11.37 -1.42
C VAL A 86 -7.65 10.90 -0.36
N SER A 87 -6.70 10.04 -0.73
CA SER A 87 -5.59 9.64 0.15
C SER A 87 -4.41 10.62 0.07
N ARG A 88 -3.64 10.67 1.15
CA ARG A 88 -2.38 11.42 1.25
C ARG A 88 -1.29 10.56 1.92
N PRO A 89 -0.89 9.45 1.26
CA PRO A 89 0.02 8.48 1.87
C PRO A 89 1.44 9.01 1.99
N ARG A 90 2.12 8.61 3.08
CA ARG A 90 3.59 8.72 3.13
C ARG A 90 4.22 7.63 2.27
N ILE A 91 5.25 7.98 1.49
CA ILE A 91 6.02 7.07 0.65
C ILE A 91 7.41 6.93 1.25
N LEU A 92 7.79 5.70 1.63
CA LEU A 92 9.12 5.36 2.11
C LEU A 92 9.90 4.68 0.97
N ALA A 93 10.79 5.41 0.31
CA ALA A 93 11.53 4.95 -0.86
C ALA A 93 12.97 4.54 -0.48
N CYS A 94 13.25 3.23 -0.50
CA CYS A 94 14.57 2.70 -0.23
C CYS A 94 15.35 2.44 -1.51
N SER A 95 16.55 3.02 -1.63
CA SER A 95 17.46 2.76 -2.75
C SER A 95 18.40 1.59 -2.50
N THR A 96 18.53 1.16 -1.23
CA THR A 96 19.27 -0.04 -0.84
C THR A 96 18.38 -1.13 -0.24
N ALA A 97 18.80 -2.40 -0.37
CA ALA A 97 18.10 -3.53 0.24
C ALA A 97 18.15 -3.46 1.78
N ASP A 98 19.23 -2.89 2.34
CA ASP A 98 19.41 -2.72 3.78
C ASP A 98 18.42 -1.71 4.37
N CYS A 99 18.18 -0.60 3.66
CA CYS A 99 17.09 0.31 3.99
C CYS A 99 15.75 -0.42 4.01
N TYR A 100 15.45 -1.19 2.95
CA TYR A 100 14.15 -1.84 2.81
C TYR A 100 13.89 -2.86 3.92
N ARG A 101 14.88 -3.72 4.22
CA ARG A 101 14.78 -4.68 5.34
C ARG A 101 14.61 -3.99 6.69
N ARG A 102 15.30 -2.86 6.91
CA ARG A 102 15.21 -2.10 8.16
C ARG A 102 13.81 -1.55 8.44
N ILE A 103 13.05 -1.17 7.40
CA ILE A 103 11.65 -0.74 7.53
C ILE A 103 10.65 -1.91 7.44
N GLY A 104 11.13 -3.16 7.49
CA GLY A 104 10.29 -4.35 7.52
C GLY A 104 9.98 -4.97 6.17
N GLY A 105 10.61 -4.51 5.09
CA GLY A 105 10.42 -5.05 3.75
C GLY A 105 11.12 -6.39 3.53
N GLY A 106 10.53 -7.21 2.67
CA GLY A 106 10.99 -8.54 2.29
C GLY A 106 11.37 -8.63 0.80
N PRO A 107 11.00 -9.73 0.11
CA PRO A 107 11.31 -9.95 -1.31
C PRO A 107 10.36 -9.21 -2.28
N GLU A 108 9.33 -8.54 -1.79
CA GLU A 108 8.39 -7.76 -2.58
C GLU A 108 9.03 -6.49 -3.18
N ALA A 109 8.46 -5.99 -4.28
CA ALA A 109 8.96 -4.77 -4.92
C ALA A 109 8.48 -3.52 -4.17
N GLY A 110 7.26 -3.56 -3.65
CA GLY A 110 6.64 -2.55 -2.82
C GLY A 110 5.57 -3.18 -1.94
N VAL A 111 5.06 -2.41 -0.99
CA VAL A 111 3.86 -2.80 -0.22
C VAL A 111 3.13 -1.57 0.32
N ALA A 112 1.81 -1.59 0.15
CA ALA A 112 0.88 -0.67 0.78
C ALA A 112 0.68 -1.00 2.28
N ILE A 113 0.74 0.02 3.11
CA ILE A 113 0.55 -0.08 4.56
C ILE A 113 -0.78 0.58 4.90
N LEU A 114 -1.82 -0.24 4.86
CA LEU A 114 -3.21 0.18 5.03
C LEU A 114 -3.54 1.35 4.07
N ASN A 115 -4.28 2.34 4.56
CA ASN A 115 -4.56 3.61 3.87
C ASN A 115 -3.59 4.74 4.25
N ARG A 116 -2.44 4.42 4.87
CA ARG A 116 -1.58 5.41 5.54
C ARG A 116 -0.30 5.73 4.77
N GLY A 117 0.21 4.76 4.03
CA GLY A 117 1.48 4.90 3.34
C GLY A 117 1.84 3.67 2.54
N LEU A 118 3.02 3.70 1.94
CA LEU A 118 3.63 2.56 1.26
C LEU A 118 5.15 2.61 1.44
N MET A 119 5.78 1.48 1.18
CA MET A 119 7.23 1.38 1.07
C MET A 119 7.65 0.75 -0.25
N LEU A 120 8.71 1.28 -0.84
CA LEU A 120 9.27 0.82 -2.11
C LEU A 120 10.69 0.28 -1.88
N SER A 121 10.93 -0.93 -2.37
CA SER A 121 12.25 -1.55 -2.43
C SER A 121 13.08 -0.91 -3.56
N PRO A 122 14.40 -1.17 -3.63
CA PRO A 122 15.22 -0.70 -4.74
C PRO A 122 14.69 -1.12 -6.12
N ARG A 123 14.12 -2.33 -6.21
CA ARG A 123 13.53 -2.86 -7.44
C ARG A 123 12.15 -2.27 -7.74
N GLY A 124 11.46 -1.75 -6.72
CA GLY A 124 10.16 -1.09 -6.84
C GLY A 124 10.24 0.41 -7.08
N LEU A 125 11.44 1.00 -7.21
CA LEU A 125 11.63 2.39 -7.60
C LEU A 125 11.35 2.59 -9.09
N THR A 126 10.10 2.39 -9.48
CA THR A 126 9.55 2.66 -10.81
C THR A 126 8.17 3.33 -10.67
N PRO A 127 7.74 4.15 -11.65
CA PRO A 127 6.41 4.77 -11.61
C PRO A 127 5.28 3.75 -11.56
N VAL A 128 5.39 2.64 -12.30
CA VAL A 128 4.38 1.58 -12.38
C VAL A 128 4.19 0.89 -11.02
N ILE A 129 5.27 0.42 -10.38
CA ILE A 129 5.16 -0.21 -9.06
C ILE A 129 4.69 0.79 -8.00
N ALA A 130 5.18 2.03 -8.03
CA ALA A 130 4.72 3.05 -7.09
C ALA A 130 3.22 3.38 -7.28
N ALA A 131 2.71 3.38 -8.51
CA ALA A 131 1.30 3.56 -8.80
C ALA A 131 0.46 2.36 -8.35
N HIS A 132 0.97 1.13 -8.51
CA HIS A 132 0.34 -0.09 -8.01
C HIS A 132 0.11 -0.01 -6.50
N GLU A 133 1.16 0.31 -5.74
CA GLU A 133 1.06 0.44 -4.28
C GLU A 133 0.18 1.63 -3.85
N LEU A 134 0.23 2.75 -4.57
CA LEU A 134 -0.66 3.88 -4.30
C LEU A 134 -2.13 3.54 -4.58
N SER A 135 -2.42 2.69 -5.56
CA SER A 135 -3.78 2.23 -5.89
C SER A 135 -4.41 1.52 -4.70
N HIS A 136 -3.69 0.60 -4.06
CA HIS A 136 -4.17 -0.06 -2.83
C HIS A 136 -4.52 0.94 -1.72
N VAL A 137 -3.65 1.92 -1.48
CA VAL A 137 -3.87 2.95 -0.45
C VAL A 137 -5.10 3.81 -0.79
N GLU A 138 -5.19 4.28 -2.03
CA GLU A 138 -6.27 5.14 -2.51
C GLU A 138 -7.62 4.41 -2.46
N PHE A 139 -7.70 3.19 -3.00
CA PHE A 139 -8.92 2.40 -3.02
C PHE A 139 -9.38 2.05 -1.61
N ARG A 140 -8.44 1.67 -0.72
CA ARG A 140 -8.76 1.43 0.69
C ARG A 140 -9.25 2.69 1.41
N GLN A 141 -8.70 3.86 1.09
CA GLN A 141 -9.18 5.12 1.65
C GLN A 141 -10.61 5.43 1.19
N ARG A 142 -10.91 5.20 -0.09
CA ARG A 142 -12.25 5.46 -0.67
C ARG A 142 -13.32 4.55 -0.11
N THR A 143 -13.02 3.26 0.05
CA THR A 143 -13.95 2.25 0.58
C THR A 143 -14.16 2.32 2.10
N GLY A 144 -13.46 3.21 2.82
CA GLY A 144 -13.45 3.21 4.28
C GLY A 144 -12.82 1.96 4.90
N GLY A 145 -12.06 1.19 4.12
CA GLY A 145 -11.47 -0.09 4.53
C GLY A 145 -12.42 -1.28 4.45
N ALA A 146 -13.50 -1.19 3.65
CA ALA A 146 -14.36 -2.34 3.37
C ALA A 146 -13.57 -3.52 2.78
N ALA A 147 -14.02 -4.73 3.09
CA ALA A 147 -13.39 -5.95 2.58
C ALA A 147 -13.72 -6.16 1.10
N VAL A 148 -12.70 -6.46 0.31
CA VAL A 148 -12.81 -6.85 -1.10
C VAL A 148 -12.00 -8.14 -1.34
N PRO A 149 -12.34 -8.96 -2.35
CA PRO A 149 -11.53 -10.10 -2.72
C PRO A 149 -10.12 -9.68 -3.13
N GLN A 150 -9.10 -10.46 -2.75
CA GLN A 150 -7.70 -10.13 -3.03
C GLN A 150 -7.42 -10.02 -4.53
N TRP A 151 -8.01 -10.88 -5.37
CA TRP A 151 -7.90 -10.77 -6.82
C TRP A 151 -8.39 -9.42 -7.36
N PHE A 152 -9.40 -8.83 -6.73
CA PHE A 152 -9.94 -7.55 -7.19
C PHE A 152 -9.00 -6.42 -6.82
N ASP A 153 -8.50 -6.39 -5.58
CA ASP A 153 -7.56 -5.38 -5.10
C ASP A 153 -6.27 -5.35 -5.94
N GLU A 154 -5.69 -6.51 -6.20
CA GLU A 154 -4.46 -6.67 -6.98
C GLU A 154 -4.68 -6.42 -8.48
N GLY A 155 -5.79 -6.93 -9.03
CA GLY A 155 -6.17 -6.69 -10.43
C GLY A 155 -6.46 -5.21 -10.69
N LEU A 156 -7.06 -4.51 -9.73
CA LEU A 156 -7.28 -3.07 -9.80
C LEU A 156 -5.96 -2.30 -9.74
N ALA A 157 -5.03 -2.69 -8.87
CA ALA A 157 -3.72 -2.06 -8.80
C ALA A 157 -2.92 -2.20 -10.10
N VAL A 158 -3.02 -3.34 -10.78
CA VAL A 158 -2.48 -3.53 -12.15
C VAL A 158 -3.17 -2.61 -13.16
N LEU A 159 -4.51 -2.51 -13.12
CA LEU A 159 -5.28 -1.65 -14.02
C LEU A 159 -4.92 -0.16 -13.84
N VAL A 160 -4.83 0.32 -12.61
CA VAL A 160 -4.53 1.72 -12.27
C VAL A 160 -3.09 2.09 -12.60
N SER A 161 -2.15 1.17 -12.38
CA SER A 161 -0.73 1.39 -12.70
C SER A 161 -0.43 1.32 -14.20
N ASP A 162 -1.35 0.79 -15.00
CA ASP A 162 -1.18 0.53 -16.43
C ASP A 162 0.03 -0.38 -16.68
N ASP A 163 0.11 -1.49 -15.94
CA ASP A 163 1.26 -2.38 -15.98
C ASP A 163 1.23 -3.31 -17.22
N GLU A 164 2.04 -2.96 -18.20
CA GLU A 164 2.15 -3.67 -19.48
C GLU A 164 2.65 -5.11 -19.37
N ARG A 165 3.19 -5.51 -18.20
CA ARG A 165 3.52 -6.92 -17.95
C ARG A 165 2.28 -7.81 -17.91
N TYR A 166 1.11 -7.23 -17.58
CA TYR A 166 -0.10 -7.97 -17.24
C TYR A 166 -1.34 -7.54 -18.02
N LEU A 167 -1.34 -6.33 -18.59
CA LEU A 167 -2.37 -5.83 -19.50
C LEU A 167 -1.74 -5.26 -20.77
N ARG A 168 -2.49 -5.21 -21.88
CA ARG A 168 -2.09 -4.35 -23.01
C ARG A 168 -2.27 -2.87 -22.62
N PRO A 169 -1.56 -1.96 -23.31
CA PRO A 169 -1.67 -0.53 -23.08
C PRO A 169 -3.11 -0.03 -23.20
N ASP A 170 -3.38 1.11 -22.57
CA ASP A 170 -4.67 1.77 -22.70
C ASP A 170 -5.02 2.10 -24.17
N GLY A 171 -6.32 2.04 -24.49
CA GLY A 171 -6.82 2.21 -25.87
C GLY A 171 -6.81 0.96 -26.75
N ALA A 172 -6.25 -0.16 -26.30
CA ALA A 172 -6.43 -1.44 -27.00
C ALA A 172 -7.90 -1.92 -26.92
N ALA A 173 -8.40 -2.54 -28.00
CA ALA A 173 -9.80 -3.00 -28.07
C ALA A 173 -10.14 -4.08 -27.03
N ASP A 174 -9.20 -4.97 -26.72
CA ASP A 174 -9.21 -5.83 -25.54
C ASP A 174 -7.83 -5.77 -24.88
N ARG A 175 -7.80 -5.21 -23.67
CA ARG A 175 -6.57 -5.06 -22.88
C ARG A 175 -6.13 -6.36 -22.22
N CYS A 176 -6.99 -7.37 -22.19
CA CYS A 176 -6.67 -8.63 -21.53
C CYS A 176 -5.56 -9.41 -22.25
N LEU A 177 -4.51 -9.79 -21.50
CA LEU A 177 -3.44 -10.68 -21.98
C LEU A 177 -3.72 -12.15 -21.66
N VAL A 178 -4.13 -12.46 -20.43
CA VAL A 178 -4.36 -13.83 -19.95
C VAL A 178 -5.74 -13.89 -19.29
N PRO A 179 -6.78 -14.43 -19.94
CA PRO A 179 -8.10 -14.49 -19.34
C PRO A 179 -8.11 -15.41 -18.09
N PRO A 180 -8.97 -15.15 -17.10
CA PRO A 180 -9.23 -16.12 -16.03
C PRO A 180 -9.68 -17.47 -16.61
N ASP A 181 -9.12 -18.56 -16.12
CA ASP A 181 -9.46 -19.94 -16.49
C ASP A 181 -10.14 -20.72 -15.35
N GLY A 182 -10.57 -20.00 -14.31
CA GLY A 182 -11.24 -20.55 -13.13
C GLY A 182 -11.53 -19.47 -12.09
N PRO A 183 -12.00 -19.86 -10.89
CA PRO A 183 -12.15 -18.94 -9.76
C PRO A 183 -10.83 -18.27 -9.41
N LEU A 184 -10.89 -16.98 -9.11
CA LEU A 184 -9.72 -16.19 -8.70
C LEU A 184 -9.57 -16.19 -7.17
N PRO A 185 -8.34 -16.08 -6.63
CA PRO A 185 -8.12 -16.12 -5.19
C PRO A 185 -8.82 -14.98 -4.44
N GLU A 186 -9.72 -15.30 -3.52
CA GLU A 186 -10.45 -14.30 -2.74
C GLU A 186 -9.68 -13.86 -1.48
N SER A 187 -8.89 -14.74 -0.88
CA SER A 187 -8.13 -14.47 0.34
C SER A 187 -6.66 -14.13 0.06
N LEU A 188 -6.02 -13.41 0.98
CA LEU A 188 -4.58 -13.12 0.90
C LEU A 188 -3.73 -14.40 0.88
N GLY A 189 -4.10 -15.41 1.65
CA GLY A 189 -3.35 -16.68 1.71
C GLY A 189 -3.39 -17.41 0.37
N ASP A 190 -4.58 -17.52 -0.23
CA ASP A 190 -4.76 -18.17 -1.54
C ASP A 190 -4.07 -17.37 -2.64
N TRP A 191 -4.12 -16.04 -2.57
CA TRP A 191 -3.43 -15.16 -3.50
C TRP A 191 -1.92 -15.36 -3.45
N LEU A 192 -1.33 -15.33 -2.26
CA LEU A 192 0.11 -15.53 -2.11
C LEU A 192 0.54 -16.91 -2.62
N ALA A 193 -0.25 -17.95 -2.38
CA ALA A 193 0.02 -19.28 -2.91
C ALA A 193 -0.05 -19.31 -4.45
N ALA A 194 -1.11 -18.75 -5.04
CA ALA A 194 -1.33 -18.73 -6.49
C ALA A 194 -0.31 -17.87 -7.24
N ALA A 195 -0.09 -16.63 -6.79
CA ALA A 195 0.82 -15.67 -7.42
C ALA A 195 2.29 -16.10 -7.30
N SER A 196 2.67 -16.79 -6.21
CA SER A 196 4.02 -17.37 -6.10
C SER A 196 4.23 -18.57 -7.02
N ALA A 197 3.16 -19.29 -7.38
CA ALA A 197 3.22 -20.44 -8.26
C ALA A 197 3.16 -20.05 -9.76
N ASP A 198 2.38 -19.03 -10.10
CA ASP A 198 2.25 -18.50 -11.47
C ASP A 198 2.04 -16.98 -11.42
N GLU A 199 3.05 -16.20 -11.85
CA GLU A 199 2.98 -14.73 -11.92
C GLU A 199 1.84 -14.26 -12.84
N ARG A 200 1.36 -15.08 -13.79
CA ARG A 200 0.19 -14.76 -14.63
C ARG A 200 -1.10 -14.64 -13.84
N THR A 201 -1.12 -15.02 -12.55
CA THR A 201 -2.23 -14.73 -11.63
C THR A 201 -2.57 -13.24 -11.62
N TYR A 202 -1.55 -12.36 -11.67
CA TYR A 202 -1.75 -10.91 -11.82
C TYR A 202 -2.47 -10.55 -13.12
N ALA A 203 -2.05 -11.13 -14.26
CA ALA A 203 -2.69 -10.88 -15.55
C ALA A 203 -4.16 -11.35 -15.56
N ARG A 204 -4.49 -12.49 -14.95
CA ARG A 204 -5.87 -12.99 -14.86
C ARG A 204 -6.75 -12.08 -14.01
N ALA A 205 -6.25 -11.67 -12.85
CA ALA A 205 -6.93 -10.71 -11.98
C ALA A 205 -7.18 -9.38 -12.69
N ALA A 206 -6.14 -8.84 -13.35
CA ALA A 206 -6.22 -7.61 -14.11
C ALA A 206 -7.22 -7.70 -15.27
N CYS A 207 -7.22 -8.80 -16.02
CA CYS A 207 -8.23 -9.07 -17.05
C CYS A 207 -9.66 -9.08 -16.51
N ALA A 208 -9.88 -9.67 -15.32
CA ALA A 208 -11.21 -9.70 -14.70
C ALA A 208 -11.68 -8.30 -14.31
N VAL A 209 -10.81 -7.52 -13.66
CA VAL A 209 -11.14 -6.14 -13.24
C VAL A 209 -11.30 -5.20 -14.44
N GLU A 210 -10.41 -5.26 -15.42
CA GLU A 210 -10.48 -4.44 -16.64
C GLU A 210 -11.79 -4.68 -17.37
N ARG A 211 -12.15 -5.95 -17.62
CA ARG A 211 -13.40 -6.28 -18.32
C ARG A 211 -14.60 -5.85 -17.48
N TRP A 212 -14.59 -6.09 -16.17
CA TRP A 212 -15.69 -5.64 -15.30
C TRP A 212 -15.88 -4.12 -15.38
N ALA A 213 -14.80 -3.35 -15.28
CA ALA A 213 -14.84 -1.89 -15.33
C ALA A 213 -15.30 -1.42 -16.71
N ARG A 214 -14.71 -1.94 -17.79
CA ARG A 214 -15.02 -1.56 -19.18
C ARG A 214 -16.50 -1.74 -19.52
N HIS A 215 -17.13 -2.85 -19.11
CA HIS A 215 -18.55 -3.07 -19.36
C HIS A 215 -19.49 -2.16 -18.54
N ARG A 216 -18.97 -1.46 -17.53
CA ARG A 216 -19.74 -0.63 -16.59
C ARG A 216 -19.41 0.86 -16.64
N GLY A 217 -18.64 1.31 -17.63
CA GLY A 217 -18.28 2.72 -17.80
C GLY A 217 -16.86 3.07 -17.34
N GLY A 218 -15.96 2.09 -17.26
CA GLY A 218 -14.53 2.30 -17.02
C GLY A 218 -14.21 2.73 -15.59
N PRO A 219 -13.26 3.67 -15.38
CA PRO A 219 -12.84 4.12 -14.05
C PRO A 219 -13.99 4.65 -13.18
N ALA A 220 -15.03 5.25 -13.78
CA ALA A 220 -16.20 5.72 -13.05
C ALA A 220 -16.95 4.59 -12.33
N ALA A 221 -16.97 3.38 -12.89
CA ALA A 221 -17.57 2.20 -12.27
C ALA A 221 -16.83 1.78 -10.99
N ILE A 222 -15.49 1.88 -10.99
CA ILE A 222 -14.66 1.57 -9.83
C ILE A 222 -14.89 2.59 -8.71
N THR A 223 -15.00 3.88 -9.05
CA THR A 223 -15.33 4.91 -8.06
C THR A 223 -16.72 4.71 -7.47
N ALA A 224 -17.73 4.41 -8.30
CA ALA A 224 -19.08 4.11 -7.82
C ALA A 224 -19.13 2.85 -6.93
N LEU A 225 -18.38 1.81 -7.28
CA LEU A 225 -18.20 0.63 -6.44
C LEU A 225 -17.60 1.00 -5.07
N ALA A 226 -16.53 1.79 -5.06
CA ALA A 226 -15.91 2.26 -3.82
C ALA A 226 -16.88 3.05 -2.93
N ASP A 227 -17.72 3.92 -3.53
CA ASP A 227 -18.71 4.70 -2.79
C ASP A 227 -19.78 3.80 -2.14
N ARG A 228 -20.26 2.77 -2.85
CA ARG A 228 -21.22 1.78 -2.32
C ARG A 228 -20.61 0.95 -1.19
N LEU A 229 -19.36 0.51 -1.35
CA LEU A 229 -18.60 -0.18 -0.30
C LEU A 229 -18.44 0.70 0.95
N ALA A 230 -18.13 2.00 0.77
CA ALA A 230 -18.02 2.95 1.87
C ALA A 230 -19.35 3.18 2.61
N GLN A 231 -20.48 2.97 1.93
CA GLN A 231 -21.83 3.03 2.52
C GLN A 231 -22.23 1.72 3.22
N GLY A 232 -21.36 0.70 3.22
CA GLY A 232 -21.56 -0.55 3.94
C GLY A 232 -22.17 -1.68 3.11
N GLU A 233 -22.33 -1.51 1.79
CA GLU A 233 -22.69 -2.62 0.91
C GLU A 233 -21.56 -3.66 0.87
N SER A 234 -21.92 -4.94 0.76
CA SER A 234 -20.92 -5.99 0.54
C SER A 234 -20.38 -5.94 -0.89
N PHE A 235 -19.15 -6.42 -1.11
CA PHE A 235 -18.57 -6.46 -2.47
C PHE A 235 -19.47 -7.18 -3.50
N PRO A 236 -20.10 -8.34 -3.20
CA PRO A 236 -21.02 -8.98 -4.14
C PRO A 236 -22.29 -8.19 -4.46
N GLU A 237 -22.73 -7.28 -3.59
CA GLU A 237 -23.87 -6.39 -3.84
C GLU A 237 -23.42 -5.16 -4.63
N ALA A 238 -22.31 -4.56 -4.20
CA ALA A 238 -21.74 -3.34 -4.76
C ALA A 238 -21.19 -3.53 -6.18
N SER A 239 -20.79 -4.75 -6.54
CA SER A 239 -20.23 -5.11 -7.86
C SER A 239 -21.25 -5.59 -8.89
N ARG A 240 -22.54 -5.71 -8.51
CA ARG A 240 -23.67 -5.94 -9.42
C ARG A 240 -24.06 -4.69 -10.16
#